data_AF-A0A4V5TVB1-F1
#
_entry.id   AF-A0A4V5TVB1-F1
#
_cell.length_a   1.000
_cell.length_b   1.000
_cell.length_c   1.000
_cell.angle_alpha   90.00
_cell.angle_beta   90.00
_cell.angle_gamma   90.00
#
_symmetry.space_group_name_H-M   'P 1'
#
loop_
_entity.id
_entity.type
_entity.pdbx_description
1 polymer ?
#
loop_
_entity_poly.entity_id
_entity_poly.type
_entity_poly.pdbx_seq_one_letter_code
_entity_poly.pdbx_strand_id
1 'polypeptide(L)' 'ETPCISCSSCGMDYQADQTVKEIEDQLFLIYTKDLPKQLTYEELMGRPRLLKRNYFDF' A
#
# COMPACT_ATOMS: atom_id res chain seq x y z
N GLU A 1 -7.17 -6.42 -6.02
CA GLU A 1 -6.50 -7.46 -5.22
C GLU A 1 -5.14 -6.94 -4.77
N THR A 2 -4.60 -7.40 -3.65
CA THR A 2 -3.31 -6.92 -3.12
C THR A 2 -2.22 -7.93 -3.50
N PRO A 3 -1.07 -7.50 -4.03
CA PRO A 3 -0.02 -8.43 -4.42
C PRO A 3 0.48 -9.19 -3.20
N CYS A 4 0.29 -10.51 -3.22
CA CYS A 4 0.74 -11.44 -2.21
C CYS A 4 1.70 -12.44 -2.86
N ILE A 5 2.74 -12.81 -2.12
CA ILE A 5 3.68 -13.85 -2.50
C ILE A 5 3.18 -15.15 -1.91
N SER A 6 2.94 -16.13 -2.77
CA SER A 6 2.56 -17.49 -2.36
C SER A 6 3.81 -18.29 -2.05
N CYS A 7 3.97 -18.75 -0.81
CA CYS A 7 5.04 -19.70 -0.49
C CYS A 7 4.68 -21.09 -1.04
N SER A 8 5.43 -21.57 -2.01
CA SER A 8 5.27 -22.94 -2.53
C SER A 8 5.61 -24.03 -1.50
N SER A 9 6.35 -23.71 -0.44
CA SER A 9 6.76 -24.68 0.58
C SER A 9 5.81 -24.80 1.78
N CYS A 10 5.10 -23.74 2.16
CA CYS A 10 4.19 -23.77 3.31
C CYS A 10 2.73 -23.42 2.97
N GLY A 11 2.44 -23.07 1.70
CA GLY A 11 1.08 -22.74 1.25
C GLY A 11 0.52 -21.45 1.85
N MET A 12 1.35 -20.64 2.53
CA MET A 12 0.95 -19.35 3.05
C MET A 12 1.15 -18.27 1.99
N ASP A 13 0.13 -17.44 1.79
CA ASP A 13 0.25 -16.19 1.06
C ASP A 13 0.70 -15.09 2.02
N TYR A 14 1.87 -14.51 1.77
CA TYR A 14 2.45 -13.43 2.57
C TYR A 14 2.65 -12.19 1.72
N GLN A 15 2.44 -11.02 2.31
CA GLN A 15 2.74 -9.76 1.63
C GLN A 15 4.22 -9.44 1.85
N ALA A 16 4.91 -9.00 0.79
CA ALA A 16 6.28 -8.57 0.93
C ALA A 16 6.35 -7.33 1.83
N ASP A 17 7.38 -7.22 2.68
CA ASP A 17 7.59 -6.02 3.50
C ASP A 17 7.62 -4.74 2.66
N GLN A 18 8.14 -4.82 1.43
CA GLN A 18 8.14 -3.71 0.49
C GLN A 18 6.72 -3.29 0.09
N THR A 19 5.83 -4.25 -0.18
CA THR A 19 4.42 -3.99 -0.51
C THR A 19 3.70 -3.35 0.67
N VAL A 20 3.90 -3.88 1.88
CA VAL A 20 3.32 -3.31 3.11
C VAL A 20 3.78 -1.87 3.29
N LYS A 21 5.09 -1.62 3.18
CA LYS A 21 5.68 -0.29 3.32
C LYS A 21 5.15 0.70 2.28
N GLU A 22 4.98 0.29 1.03
CA GLU A 22 4.41 1.14 -0.01
C GLU A 22 2.95 1.50 0.25
N ILE A 23 2.16 0.54 0.77
CA ILE A 23 0.77 0.79 1.17
C ILE A 23 0.70 1.79 2.32
N GLU A 24 1.55 1.62 3.34
CA GLU A 24 1.64 2.54 4.48
C GLU A 24 2.05 3.95 4.04
N ASP A 25 3.14 4.07 3.27
CA ASP A 25 3.59 5.35 2.71
C ASP A 25 2.46 6.03 1.93
N GLN A 26 1.77 5.28 1.06
CA GLN A 26 0.68 5.81 0.26
C GLN A 26 -0.49 6.27 1.14
N LEU A 27 -0.90 5.48 2.14
CA LEU A 27 -1.95 5.86 3.09
C LEU A 27 -1.59 7.12 3.89
N PHE A 28 -0.32 7.31 4.24
CA PHE A 28 0.16 8.51 4.92
C PHE A 28 0.18 9.74 4.01
N LEU A 29 0.48 9.55 2.72
CA LEU A 29 0.65 10.63 1.75
C LEU A 29 -0.65 11.08 1.08
N ILE A 30 -1.74 10.32 1.20
CA ILE A 30 -3.05 10.65 0.61
C ILE A 30 -4.06 11.15 1.64
N TYR A 31 -5.13 11.75 1.16
CA TYR A 31 -6.25 12.14 2.00
C TYR A 31 -7.12 10.92 2.36
N THR A 32 -6.88 10.33 3.53
CA THR A 32 -7.59 9.11 3.97
C THR A 32 -9.06 9.32 4.29
N LYS A 33 -9.50 10.57 4.51
CA LYS A 33 -10.90 10.91 4.78
C LYS A 33 -11.84 10.66 3.59
N ASP A 34 -11.31 10.68 2.36
CA ASP A 34 -12.07 10.36 1.13
C ASP A 34 -11.84 8.91 0.66
N LEU A 35 -11.36 8.03 1.55
CA LEU A 35 -11.23 6.61 1.22
C LEU A 35 -12.58 5.90 1.40
N PRO A 36 -13.00 5.08 0.41
CA PRO A 36 -14.16 4.21 0.56
C PRO A 36 -13.87 3.12 1.61
N LYS A 37 -14.92 2.48 2.13
CA LYS A 37 -14.81 1.37 3.10
C LYS A 37 -13.97 0.19 2.60
N GLN A 38 -13.88 0.02 1.28
CA GLN A 38 -13.08 -1.01 0.63
C GLN A 38 -12.53 -0.45 -0.67
N LEU A 39 -11.25 -0.69 -0.94
CA LEU A 39 -10.60 -0.38 -2.20
C LEU A 39 -9.53 -1.43 -2.53
N THR A 40 -9.12 -1.48 -3.78
CA THR A 40 -8.05 -2.34 -4.26
C THR A 40 -6.68 -1.67 -4.11
N TYR A 41 -5.62 -2.47 -4.11
CA TYR A 41 -4.24 -1.98 -4.07
C TYR A 41 -3.95 -0.99 -5.20
N GLU A 42 -4.39 -1.30 -6.43
CA GLU A 42 -4.19 -0.41 -7.59
C GLU A 42 -4.91 0.93 -7.42
N GLU A 43 -6.14 0.93 -6.90
CA GLU A 43 -6.88 2.16 -6.60
C GLU A 43 -6.20 2.99 -5.51
N LEU A 44 -5.60 2.34 -4.51
CA LEU A 44 -4.86 3.03 -3.45
C LEU A 44 -3.59 3.68 -4.03
N MET A 45 -2.81 2.92 -4.77
CA MET A 45 -1.54 3.34 -5.36
C MET A 45 -1.70 4.35 -6.49
N GLY A 46 -2.83 4.32 -7.20
CA GLY A 46 -3.18 5.28 -8.25
C GLY A 46 -3.64 6.64 -7.72
N ARG A 47 -3.90 6.78 -6.41
CA ARG A 47 -4.33 8.06 -5.84
C ARG A 47 -3.21 9.10 -5.83
N PRO A 48 -3.53 10.37 -6.12
CA PRO A 48 -2.56 11.46 -6.08
C PRO A 48 -2.08 11.69 -4.65
N ARG A 49 -0.77 11.70 -4.48
CA ARG A 49 -0.11 11.98 -3.20
C ARG A 49 -0.16 13.49 -2.95
N LEU A 50 -0.64 13.89 -1.78
CA LEU A 50 -0.73 15.30 -1.38
C LEU A 50 0.63 15.86 -0.95
N LEU A 51 1.47 15.01 -0.37
CA LEU A 51 2.79 15.38 0.11
C LEU A 51 3.87 14.75 -0.79
N LYS A 52 4.97 15.49 -1.02
CA LYS A 52 6.14 14.94 -1.70
C LYS A 52 6.84 13.95 -0.77
N ARG A 53 7.30 12.84 -1.33
CA ARG A 53 7.98 11.71 -0.65
C ARG A 53 9.12 12.16 0.29
N ASN A 54 9.76 13.30 -0.01
CA ASN A 54 10.78 13.97 0.81
C ASN A 54 10.35 14.38 2.24
N TYR A 55 9.10 14.17 2.65
CA TYR A 55 8.67 14.46 4.02
C TYR A 55 8.90 13.29 5.00
N PHE A 56 9.08 12.06 4.50
CA PHE A 56 9.26 10.85 5.33
C PHE A 56 10.70 10.31 5.36
N ASP A 57 11.58 10.79 4.50
CA ASP A 57 13.02 10.52 4.61
C ASP A 57 13.62 11.51 5.63
N PHE A 58 13.75 11.06 6.89
CA PHE A 58 14.51 11.72 7.96
C PHE A 58 15.93 11.13 8.06
#